data_AF-Q50310-F1
#
_entry.id   AF-Q50310-F1
#
_cell.length_a   1.000
_cell.length_b   1.000
_cell.length_c   1.000
_cell.angle_alpha   90.00
_cell.angle_beta   90.00
_cell.angle_gamma   90.00
#
_symmetry.space_group_name_H-M   'P 1'
#
loop_
_entity.id
_entity.type
_entity.pdbx_description
1 polymer ?
#
loop_
_entity_poly.entity_id
_entity_poly.type
_entity_poly.pdbx_seq_one_letter_code
_entity_poly.pdbx_strand_id
1 'polypeptide(L)'
;MTVAKELRQKSSEELVKLVIKLKGELLEYRFKLAHGELDKPHLINQTRRLLATILTILTERKLNWQEEQAKYKLLTKKTNEAAVNAWKQHLEANKAKLLKSRAKREDASKK
;
A
#
# COMPACT_ATOMS: atom_id res chain seq x y z
N MET A 1 -8.10 -14.82 -25.61
CA MET A 1 -7.94 -14.06 -24.34
C MET A 1 -6.45 -13.93 -24.08
N THR A 2 -5.91 -12.71 -23.98
CA THR A 2 -4.51 -12.54 -23.57
C THR A 2 -4.34 -13.12 -22.18
N VAL A 3 -3.33 -13.98 -21.99
CA VAL A 3 -3.11 -14.62 -20.70
C VAL A 3 -2.64 -13.54 -19.71
N ALA A 4 -3.20 -13.54 -18.50
CA ALA A 4 -2.85 -12.55 -17.47
C ALA A 4 -1.33 -12.43 -17.20
N LYS A 5 -0.56 -13.48 -17.54
CA LYS A 5 0.91 -13.50 -17.51
C LYS A 5 1.53 -12.42 -18.41
N GLU A 6 1.04 -12.24 -19.63
CA GLU A 6 1.57 -11.25 -20.58
C GLU A 6 1.31 -9.82 -20.09
N LEU A 7 0.14 -9.57 -19.47
CA LEU A 7 -0.19 -8.27 -18.92
C LEU A 7 0.69 -7.91 -17.73
N ARG A 8 1.10 -8.89 -16.92
CA ARG A 8 1.99 -8.66 -15.77
C ARG A 8 3.42 -8.30 -16.21
N GLN A 9 3.85 -8.71 -17.40
CA GLN A 9 5.18 -8.37 -17.95
C GLN A 9 5.28 -6.92 -18.44
N LYS A 10 4.14 -6.28 -18.76
CA LYS A 10 4.11 -4.88 -19.23
C LYS A 10 4.44 -3.88 -18.12
N SER A 11 5.00 -2.75 -18.50
CA SER A 11 5.26 -1.65 -17.56
C SER A 11 3.94 -1.04 -17.04
N SER A 12 3.98 -0.37 -15.89
CA SER A 12 2.77 0.27 -15.34
C SER A 12 2.23 1.37 -16.27
N GLU A 13 3.13 2.09 -16.94
CA GLU A 13 2.77 3.12 -17.91
C GLU A 13 2.10 2.54 -19.15
N GLU A 14 2.61 1.43 -19.68
CA GLU A 14 1.98 0.71 -20.79
C GLU A 14 0.59 0.19 -20.42
N LEU A 15 0.43 -0.32 -19.20
CA LEU A 15 -0.87 -0.76 -18.71
C LEU A 15 -1.87 0.40 -18.62
N VAL A 16 -1.44 1.57 -18.15
CA VAL A 16 -2.29 2.77 -18.13
C VAL A 16 -2.69 3.20 -19.54
N LYS A 17 -1.74 3.24 -20.49
CA LYS A 17 -2.04 3.51 -21.91
C LYS A 17 -3.05 2.51 -22.47
N LEU A 18 -2.90 1.23 -22.12
CA LEU A 18 -3.82 0.17 -22.53
C LEU A 18 -5.22 0.36 -21.93
N VAL A 19 -5.35 0.79 -20.68
CA VAL A 19 -6.66 1.12 -20.08
C VAL A 19 -7.36 2.22 -20.86
N ILE A 20 -6.65 3.30 -21.24
CA ILE A 20 -7.22 4.39 -22.03
C ILE A 20 -7.71 3.87 -23.37
N LYS A 21 -6.88 3.08 -24.07
CA LYS A 21 -7.24 2.46 -25.34
C LYS A 21 -8.50 1.59 -25.23
N LEU A 22 -8.53 0.69 -24.24
CA LEU A 22 -9.66 -0.24 -24.03
C LEU A 22 -10.96 0.48 -23.65
N LYS A 23 -10.88 1.61 -22.92
CA LYS A 23 -12.06 2.46 -22.67
C LYS A 23 -12.60 3.07 -23.95
N GLY A 24 -11.73 3.54 -24.85
CA GLY A 24 -12.11 4.02 -26.18
C GLY A 24 -12.76 2.93 -27.02
N GLU A 25 -12.13 1.75 -27.09
CA GLU A 25 -12.69 0.59 -27.80
C GLU A 25 -14.05 0.17 -27.23
N LEU A 26 -14.22 0.21 -25.91
CA LEU A 26 -15.49 -0.13 -25.28
C LEU A 26 -16.60 0.87 -25.62
N LEU A 27 -16.28 2.17 -25.71
CA LEU A 27 -17.24 3.18 -26.18
C LEU A 27 -17.62 2.91 -27.63
N GLU A 28 -16.65 2.72 -28.51
CA GLU A 28 -16.86 2.43 -29.93
C GLU A 28 -17.75 1.19 -30.13
N TYR A 29 -17.48 0.10 -29.40
CA TYR A 29 -18.31 -1.10 -29.48
C TYR A 29 -19.73 -0.87 -28.97
N ARG A 30 -19.93 -0.03 -27.96
CA ARG A 30 -21.27 0.32 -27.47
C ARG A 30 -22.06 1.18 -28.46
N PHE A 31 -21.39 2.12 -29.13
CA PHE A 31 -22.00 2.89 -30.21
C PHE A 31 -22.42 1.98 -31.37
N LYS A 32 -21.51 1.13 -31.87
CA LYS A 32 -21.82 0.16 -32.93
C LYS A 32 -22.94 -0.80 -32.56
N LEU A 33 -22.96 -1.27 -31.30
CA LEU A 33 -24.03 -2.13 -30.82
C LEU A 33 -25.38 -1.41 -30.83
N ALA A 34 -25.43 -0.13 -30.46
CA ALA A 34 -26.65 0.67 -30.48
C ALA A 34 -27.20 0.88 -31.90
N HIS A 35 -26.32 0.98 -32.91
CA HIS A 35 -26.70 1.07 -34.32
C HIS A 35 -26.96 -0.29 -34.99
N GLY A 36 -26.73 -1.41 -34.30
CA GLY A 36 -26.83 -2.75 -34.90
C GLY A 36 -25.70 -3.10 -35.86
N GLU A 37 -24.62 -2.30 -35.89
CA GLU A 37 -23.46 -2.47 -36.78
C GLU A 37 -22.35 -3.33 -36.16
N LEU A 38 -22.53 -3.79 -34.91
CA LEU A 38 -21.52 -4.60 -34.22
C LEU A 38 -21.63 -6.09 -34.60
N ASP A 39 -20.77 -6.51 -35.53
CA ASP A 39 -20.66 -7.92 -35.96
C ASP A 39 -20.32 -8.89 -34.81
N LYS A 40 -19.49 -8.47 -33.84
CA LYS A 40 -18.99 -9.33 -32.76
C LYS A 40 -19.34 -8.79 -31.36
N PRO A 41 -20.56 -9.05 -30.85
CA PRO A 41 -21.00 -8.56 -29.52
C PRO A 41 -20.14 -9.05 -28.35
N HIS A 42 -19.53 -10.22 -28.46
CA HIS A 42 -18.69 -10.80 -27.41
C HIS A 42 -17.42 -9.97 -27.13
N LEU A 43 -16.98 -9.11 -28.06
CA LEU A 43 -15.83 -8.21 -27.87
C LEU A 43 -16.04 -7.28 -26.67
N ILE A 44 -17.25 -6.77 -26.45
CA ILE A 44 -17.58 -5.92 -25.29
C ILE A 44 -17.24 -6.64 -23.98
N ASN A 45 -17.63 -7.91 -23.88
CA ASN A 45 -17.35 -8.72 -22.69
C ASN A 45 -15.87 -9.02 -22.52
N GLN A 46 -15.15 -9.31 -23.61
CA GLN A 46 -13.71 -9.54 -23.58
C GLN A 46 -12.95 -8.28 -23.18
N THR A 47 -13.24 -7.13 -23.78
CA THR A 47 -12.65 -5.83 -23.46
C THR A 47 -12.91 -5.43 -22.01
N ARG A 48 -14.13 -5.64 -21.50
CA ARG A 48 -14.46 -5.41 -20.08
C ARG A 48 -13.63 -6.28 -19.14
N ARG A 49 -13.50 -7.57 -19.41
CA ARG A 49 -12.69 -8.50 -18.61
C ARG A 49 -11.21 -8.14 -18.65
N LEU A 50 -10.71 -7.76 -19.83
CA LEU A 50 -9.33 -7.32 -20.02
C LEU A 50 -9.04 -6.04 -19.21
N LEU A 51 -9.92 -5.05 -19.31
CA LEU A 51 -9.84 -3.81 -18.54
C LEU A 51 -9.84 -4.09 -17.03
N ALA A 52 -10.75 -4.94 -16.54
CA ALA A 52 -10.79 -5.34 -15.13
C ALA A 52 -9.48 -5.99 -14.69
N THR A 53 -8.93 -6.90 -15.50
CA THR A 53 -7.66 -7.59 -15.20
C THR A 53 -6.50 -6.61 -15.08
N ILE A 54 -6.41 -5.63 -15.99
CA ILE A 54 -5.36 -4.60 -15.95
C ILE A 54 -5.50 -3.71 -14.70
N LEU A 55 -6.73 -3.30 -14.37
CA LEU A 55 -6.97 -2.50 -13.17
C LEU A 55 -6.61 -3.26 -11.88
N THR A 56 -6.88 -4.57 -11.83
CA THR A 56 -6.44 -5.42 -10.71
C THR A 56 -4.92 -5.42 -10.60
N ILE A 57 -4.19 -5.64 -11.70
CA ILE A 57 -2.71 -5.62 -11.69
C ILE A 57 -2.17 -4.26 -11.21
N LEU A 58 -2.74 -3.15 -11.70
CA LEU A 58 -2.34 -1.81 -11.27
C LEU A 58 -2.61 -1.59 -9.77
N THR A 59 -3.71 -2.14 -9.25
CA THR A 59 -4.07 -2.05 -7.83
C THR A 59 -3.11 -2.87 -6.96
N GLU A 60 -2.79 -4.11 -7.37
CA GLU A 60 -1.78 -4.96 -6.70
C GLU A 60 -0.43 -4.24 -6.61
N ARG A 61 0.04 -3.63 -7.73
CA ARG A 61 1.31 -2.88 -7.76
C ARG A 61 1.29 -1.69 -6.79
N LYS A 62 0.18 -0.95 -6.76
CA LYS A 62 0.01 0.19 -5.85
C LYS A 62 0.04 -0.25 -4.39
N LEU A 63 -0.65 -1.35 -4.05
CA LEU A 63 -0.70 -1.86 -2.69
C LEU A 63 0.69 -2.30 -2.21
N ASN A 64 1.41 -3.06 -3.03
CA ASN A 64 2.76 -3.50 -2.71
C ASN A 64 3.72 -2.32 -2.48
N TRP A 65 3.63 -1.29 -3.32
CA TRP A 65 4.42 -0.07 -3.14
C TRP A 65 4.07 0.62 -1.80
N GLN A 66 2.79 0.71 -1.43
CA GLN A 66 2.37 1.31 -0.16
C GLN A 66 2.84 0.51 1.07
N GLU A 67 2.76 -0.83 1.02
CA GLU A 67 3.26 -1.71 2.08
C GLU A 67 4.78 -1.57 2.26
N GLU A 68 5.51 -1.51 1.15
CA GLU A 68 6.95 -1.29 1.15
C GLU A 68 7.32 0.07 1.75
N GLN A 69 6.65 1.15 1.34
CA GLN A 69 6.81 2.48 1.93
C GLN A 69 6.50 2.50 3.44
N ALA A 70 5.44 1.79 3.87
CA ALA A 70 5.07 1.69 5.28
C ALA A 70 6.16 0.96 6.10
N LYS A 71 6.70 -0.15 5.59
CA LYS A 71 7.82 -0.88 6.21
C LYS A 71 9.05 0.02 6.39
N TYR A 72 9.45 0.75 5.35
CA TYR A 72 10.60 1.66 5.43
C TYR A 72 10.38 2.83 6.39
N LYS A 73 9.17 3.40 6.42
CA LYS A 73 8.80 4.45 7.38
C LYS A 73 8.99 4.01 8.83
N LEU A 74 8.65 2.76 9.16
CA LEU A 74 8.85 2.17 10.49
C LEU A 74 10.34 1.97 10.82
N LEU A 75 11.16 1.64 9.82
CA LEU A 75 12.61 1.42 9.98
C LEU A 75 13.42 2.70 10.23
N THR A 76 12.82 3.88 10.06
CA THR A 76 13.58 5.14 10.12
C THR A 76 14.26 5.36 11.48
N LYS A 77 15.50 5.86 11.44
CA LYS A 77 16.31 6.11 12.63
C LYS A 77 15.59 7.03 13.62
N LYS A 78 14.92 8.08 13.14
CA LYS A 78 14.23 9.06 13.99
C LYS A 78 13.12 8.44 14.86
N THR A 79 12.35 7.48 14.33
CA THR A 79 11.31 6.78 15.12
C THR A 79 11.92 5.79 16.11
N ASN A 80 12.96 5.05 15.69
CA ASN A 80 13.67 4.12 16.57
C ASN A 80 14.43 4.86 17.68
N GLU A 81 15.10 5.96 17.36
CA GLU A 81 15.77 6.83 18.32
C GLU A 81 14.76 7.44 19.30
N ALA A 82 13.61 7.91 18.82
CA ALA A 82 12.54 8.38 19.70
C ALA A 82 12.06 7.28 20.66
N ALA A 83 11.87 6.04 20.17
CA ALA A 83 11.50 4.91 21.00
C ALA A 83 12.60 4.54 22.02
N VAL A 84 13.86 4.46 21.59
CA VAL A 84 15.03 4.20 22.46
C VAL A 84 15.18 5.31 23.50
N ASN A 85 14.99 6.57 23.12
CA ASN A 85 15.11 7.71 24.02
C ASN A 85 13.95 7.74 25.03
N ALA A 86 12.73 7.42 24.62
CA ALA A 86 11.60 7.26 25.54
C ALA A 86 11.87 6.12 26.56
N TRP A 87 12.47 5.01 26.11
CA TRP A 87 12.87 3.92 27.01
C TRP A 87 13.96 4.33 27.98
N LYS A 88 14.97 5.08 27.53
CA LYS A 88 16.02 5.65 28.40
C LYS A 88 15.44 6.60 29.45
N GLN A 89 14.55 7.50 29.04
CA GLN A 89 13.87 8.43 29.95
C GLN A 89 13.03 7.70 31.00
N HIS A 90 12.29 6.66 30.62
CA HIS A 90 11.54 5.84 31.57
C HIS A 90 12.46 5.11 32.56
N LEU A 91 13.61 4.60 32.09
CA LEU A 91 14.63 3.97 32.94
C LEU A 91 15.21 4.95 33.95
N GLU A 92 15.52 6.17 33.53
CA GLU A 92 15.98 7.24 34.42
C GLU A 92 14.91 7.67 35.42
N ALA A 93 13.64 7.80 34.98
CA ALA A 93 12.52 8.11 35.85
C ALA A 93 12.31 7.03 36.93
N ASN A 94 12.47 5.74 36.58
CA ASN A 94 12.39 4.65 37.55
C ASN A 94 13.62 4.57 38.47
N LYS A 95 14.82 4.89 37.98
CA LYS A 95 16.01 5.05 38.83
C LYS A 95 15.79 6.14 39.88
N ALA A 96 15.18 7.27 39.51
CA ALA A 96 14.86 8.35 40.44
C ALA A 96 13.84 7.91 41.52
N LYS A 97 12.85 7.08 41.17
CA LYS A 97 11.92 6.48 42.15
C LYS A 97 12.64 5.54 43.12
N LEU A 98 13.55 4.70 42.62
CA LEU A 98 14.37 3.80 43.44
C LEU A 98 15.26 4.56 44.43
N LEU A 99 15.93 5.62 43.97
CA LEU A 99 16.79 6.45 44.83
C LEU A 99 16.00 7.16 45.94
N LYS A 100 14.81 7.71 45.63
CA LYS A 100 13.92 8.29 46.65
C LYS A 100 13.46 7.26 47.69
N SER A 101 13.21 6.02 47.28
CA SER A 101 12.84 4.94 48.21
C SER A 101 14.00 4.51 49.12
N ARG A 102 15.24 4.55 48.61
CA ARG A 102 16.44 4.29 49.41
C ARG A 102 16.69 5.39 50.44
N ALA A 103 16.62 6.66 50.03
CA ALA A 103 16.75 7.81 50.93
C ALA A 103 15.71 7.76 52.07
N LYS A 104 14.43 7.46 51.77
CA LYS A 104 13.41 7.26 52.81
C LYS A 104 13.74 6.14 53.80
N ARG A 105 14.35 5.04 53.35
CA ARG A 105 14.73 3.92 54.23
C ARG A 105 15.91 4.30 55.12
N GLU A 106 16.87 5.04 54.61
CA GLU A 106 18.03 5.52 55.39
C GLU A 106 17.61 6.58 56.43
N ASP A 107 16.72 7.50 56.07
CA ASP A 107 16.20 8.50 57.02
C ASP A 107 15.33 7.86 58.10
N ALA A 108 14.53 6.84 57.76
CA ALA A 108 13.74 6.08 58.74
C ALA A 108 14.60 5.25 59.69
N SER A 109 15.83 4.89 59.30
CA SER A 109 16.77 4.16 60.15
C SER A 109 17.57 5.06 61.10
N LYS A 110 17.64 6.37 60.83
CA LYS A 110 18.36 7.35 61.67
C LYS A 110 17.49 7.98 62.77
N LYS A 111 16.18 7.76 62.72
CA LYS A 111 15.22 8.18 63.77
C LYS A 111 14.99 7.05 64.74
#